data_AF-A0A967M1W5-F1
#
_entry.id   AF-A0A967M1W5-F1
#
_cell.length_a   1.000
_cell.length_b   1.000
_cell.length_c   1.000
_cell.angle_alpha   90.00
_cell.angle_beta   90.00
_cell.angle_gamma   90.00
#
_symmetry.space_group_name_H-M   'P 1'
#
loop_
_entity.id
_entity.type
_entity.pdbx_description
1 polymer ?
#
loop_
_entity_poly.entity_id
_entity_poly.type
_entity_poly.pdbx_seq_one_letter_code
_entity_poly.pdbx_strand_id
1 'polypeptide(L)'
;AAGKRIHIFHATPVANNLYWYEDRSEKFYRRMIKKADADLLIFGHTHKPFRRELDGQVIINAGSVGKPKDDNPQTGFVVIDVDKSEIKSRFIRLDYDVEKVASAIIKAGLPPLFAEKLRIGAG
;
A
#
# COMPACT_ATOMS: atom_id res chain seq x y z
N ALA A 1 -5.65 -7.20 -29.45
CA ALA A 1 -6.19 -6.77 -28.15
C ALA A 1 -5.17 -5.87 -27.48
N ALA A 2 -5.55 -4.66 -27.08
CA ALA A 2 -4.64 -3.74 -26.39
C ALA A 2 -4.30 -4.32 -25.00
N GLY A 3 -3.04 -4.21 -24.57
CA GLY A 3 -2.60 -4.63 -23.23
C GLY A 3 -3.16 -3.73 -22.13
N LYS A 4 -3.09 -4.18 -20.87
CA LYS A 4 -3.48 -3.37 -19.70
C LYS A 4 -2.41 -2.31 -19.42
N ARG A 5 -2.83 -1.07 -19.17
CA ARG A 5 -1.98 0.04 -18.73
C ARG A 5 -1.88 0.04 -17.21
N ILE A 6 -0.65 -0.04 -16.70
CA ILE A 6 -0.37 -0.15 -15.27
C ILE A 6 0.50 1.04 -14.86
N HIS A 7 0.03 1.85 -13.93
CA HIS A 7 0.80 2.97 -13.37
C HIS A 7 1.11 2.72 -11.89
N ILE A 8 2.38 2.95 -11.54
CA ILE A 8 2.90 2.80 -10.19
C ILE A 8 3.42 4.15 -9.72
N PHE A 9 3.03 4.56 -8.52
CA PHE A 9 3.47 5.80 -7.90
C PHE A 9 3.57 5.60 -6.39
N HIS A 10 4.33 6.45 -5.69
CA HIS A 10 4.45 6.27 -4.24
C HIS A 10 3.16 6.65 -3.50
N ALA A 11 2.57 7.83 -3.77
CA ALA A 11 1.36 8.30 -3.08
C ALA A 11 0.14 8.47 -4.00
N THR A 12 0.19 9.43 -4.92
CA THR A 12 -0.88 9.68 -5.91
C THR A 12 -0.29 10.08 -7.26
N PRO A 13 -1.07 10.04 -8.36
CA PRO A 13 -0.60 10.49 -9.69
C PRO A 13 -0.26 11.99 -9.78
N VAL A 14 -0.65 12.79 -8.78
CA VAL A 14 -0.53 14.27 -8.84
C VAL A 14 0.38 14.85 -7.77
N ALA A 15 0.66 14.11 -6.70
CA ALA A 15 1.49 14.56 -5.59
C ALA A 15 2.04 13.37 -4.80
N ASN A 16 3.28 13.51 -4.33
CA ASN A 16 4.00 12.44 -3.63
C ASN A 16 3.72 12.38 -2.11
N ASN A 17 2.99 13.35 -1.57
CA ASN A 17 2.70 13.51 -0.14
C ASN A 17 1.20 13.56 0.18
N LEU A 18 0.36 13.29 -0.82
CA LEU A 18 -1.09 13.31 -0.65
C LEU A 18 -1.57 11.94 -0.17
N TYR A 19 -2.23 11.92 0.99
CA TYR A 19 -2.72 10.70 1.61
C TYR A 19 -3.97 10.17 0.90
N TRP A 20 -3.89 8.98 0.34
CA TRP A 20 -5.02 8.28 -0.28
C TRP A 20 -5.41 7.07 0.57
N TYR A 21 -6.39 7.27 1.45
CA TYR A 21 -7.00 6.21 2.26
C TYR A 21 -8.19 5.56 1.53
N GLU A 22 -8.56 4.36 1.99
CA GLU A 22 -9.64 3.55 1.39
C GLU A 22 -10.99 4.30 1.38
N ASP A 23 -11.29 5.00 2.46
CA ASP A 23 -12.53 5.71 2.76
C ASP A 23 -12.71 7.06 2.04
N ARG A 24 -11.78 7.45 1.16
CA ARG A 24 -11.91 8.66 0.34
C ARG A 24 -13.16 8.58 -0.55
N SER A 25 -13.76 9.74 -0.79
CA SER A 25 -14.98 9.85 -1.61
C SER A 25 -14.75 9.36 -3.05
N GLU A 26 -15.79 8.81 -3.70
CA GLU A 26 -15.68 8.39 -5.10
C GLU A 26 -15.24 9.52 -6.04
N LYS A 27 -15.66 10.76 -5.75
CA LYS A 27 -15.20 11.95 -6.50
C LYS A 27 -13.67 12.06 -6.48
N PHE A 28 -13.03 11.75 -5.36
CA PHE A 28 -11.58 11.72 -5.26
C PHE A 28 -11.00 10.59 -6.11
N TYR A 29 -11.52 9.37 -5.99
CA TYR A 29 -11.08 8.22 -6.77
C TYR A 29 -11.18 8.48 -8.28
N ARG A 30 -12.34 8.92 -8.77
CA ARG A 30 -12.56 9.27 -10.19
C ARG A 30 -11.58 10.32 -10.69
N ARG A 31 -11.28 11.33 -9.86
CA ARG A 31 -10.26 12.34 -10.20
C ARG A 31 -8.87 11.72 -10.31
N MET A 32 -8.47 10.84 -9.39
CA MET A 32 -7.16 10.18 -9.44
C MET A 32 -7.06 9.22 -10.63
N ILE A 33 -8.09 8.41 -10.87
CA ILE A 33 -8.21 7.51 -12.02
C ILE A 33 -8.05 8.28 -13.33
N LYS A 34 -8.82 9.36 -13.51
CA LYS A 34 -8.72 10.22 -14.70
C LYS A 34 -7.33 10.83 -14.88
N LYS A 35 -6.65 11.16 -13.77
CA LYS A 35 -5.28 11.72 -13.82
C LYS A 35 -4.22 10.65 -14.12
N ALA A 36 -4.45 9.41 -13.70
CA ALA A 36 -3.56 8.30 -13.98
C ALA A 36 -3.68 7.81 -15.41
N ASP A 37 -4.88 7.77 -16.01
CA ASP A 37 -5.13 7.16 -17.33
C ASP A 37 -4.61 5.70 -17.43
N ALA A 38 -4.95 4.88 -16.45
CA ALA A 38 -4.49 3.50 -16.32
C ALA A 38 -5.64 2.55 -15.97
N ASP A 39 -5.49 1.27 -16.33
CA ASP A 39 -6.40 0.19 -15.96
C ASP A 39 -6.11 -0.31 -14.52
N LEU A 40 -4.85 -0.22 -14.11
CA LEU A 40 -4.37 -0.60 -12.77
C LEU A 40 -3.49 0.51 -12.19
N LEU A 41 -3.84 0.97 -10.99
CA LEU A 41 -3.11 1.94 -10.20
C LEU A 41 -2.53 1.24 -8.96
N ILE A 42 -1.20 1.30 -8.79
CA ILE A 42 -0.51 0.70 -7.64
C ILE A 42 0.24 1.78 -6.87
N PHE A 43 0.07 1.82 -5.56
CA PHE A 43 0.74 2.79 -4.70
C PHE A 43 0.96 2.31 -3.28
N GLY A 44 1.52 3.18 -2.43
CA GLY A 44 1.77 2.91 -1.03
C GLY A 44 1.50 4.16 -0.19
N HIS A 45 2.57 4.74 0.36
CA HIS A 45 2.61 5.99 1.14
C HIS A 45 1.87 5.97 2.49
N THR A 46 0.62 5.53 2.53
CA THR A 46 -0.19 5.45 3.76
C THR A 46 0.13 4.22 4.60
N HIS A 47 0.79 3.21 4.00
CA HIS A 47 1.15 1.94 4.63
C HIS A 47 -0.05 1.09 5.09
N LYS A 48 -1.24 1.36 4.55
CA LYS A 48 -2.48 0.62 4.81
C LYS A 48 -2.90 -0.09 3.52
N PRO A 49 -2.68 -1.41 3.40
CA PRO A 49 -3.02 -2.11 2.18
C PRO A 49 -4.53 -2.15 1.97
N PHE A 50 -4.96 -1.94 0.73
CA PHE A 50 -6.33 -2.14 0.33
C PHE A 50 -6.42 -2.35 -1.19
N ARG A 51 -7.54 -2.92 -1.62
CA ARG A 51 -7.90 -3.07 -3.02
C ARG A 51 -9.29 -2.50 -3.23
N ARG A 52 -9.44 -1.68 -4.26
CA ARG A 52 -10.74 -1.15 -4.70
C ARG A 52 -10.89 -1.26 -6.21
N GLU A 53 -12.10 -1.53 -6.65
CA GLU A 53 -12.50 -1.39 -8.04
C GLU A 53 -13.48 -0.22 -8.17
N LEU A 54 -13.29 0.60 -9.20
CA LEU A 54 -14.22 1.68 -9.53
C LEU A 54 -14.14 1.97 -11.04
N ASP A 55 -15.30 2.11 -11.67
CA ASP A 55 -15.44 2.48 -13.09
C ASP A 55 -14.60 1.60 -14.07
N GLY A 56 -14.33 0.34 -13.68
CA GLY A 56 -13.55 -0.62 -14.46
C GLY A 56 -12.03 -0.56 -14.23
N GLN A 57 -11.55 0.28 -13.32
CA GLN A 57 -10.14 0.36 -12.93
C GLN A 57 -9.90 -0.31 -11.59
N VAL A 58 -8.71 -0.90 -11.44
CA VAL A 58 -8.26 -1.52 -10.20
C VAL A 58 -7.27 -0.57 -9.49
N ILE A 59 -7.50 -0.34 -8.20
CA ILE A 59 -6.73 0.56 -7.36
C ILE A 59 -6.19 -0.25 -6.18
N ILE A 60 -4.87 -0.31 -6.05
CA ILE A 60 -4.20 -1.12 -5.02
C ILE A 60 -3.21 -0.26 -4.24
N ASN A 61 -3.43 -0.19 -2.92
CA ASN A 61 -2.38 0.19 -2.00
C ASN A 61 -1.65 -1.08 -1.55
N ALA A 62 -0.36 -1.19 -1.83
CA ALA A 62 0.45 -2.36 -1.49
C ALA A 62 0.77 -2.46 0.01
N GLY A 63 0.47 -1.42 0.80
CA GLY A 63 0.83 -1.35 2.20
C GLY A 63 2.29 -0.99 2.41
N SER A 64 2.93 -1.64 3.38
CA SER A 64 4.34 -1.42 3.71
C SER A 64 4.98 -2.68 4.25
N VAL A 65 6.14 -3.03 3.70
CA VAL A 65 6.94 -4.18 4.13
C VAL A 65 7.50 -3.96 5.52
N GLY A 66 8.12 -2.80 5.78
CA GLY A 66 8.87 -2.55 7.01
C GLY A 66 8.16 -1.73 8.07
N LYS A 67 6.99 -1.14 7.74
CA LYS A 67 6.30 -0.23 8.64
C LYS A 67 4.78 -0.27 8.41
N PRO A 68 4.12 -1.41 8.61
CA PRO A 68 2.66 -1.50 8.48
C PRO A 68 1.96 -0.52 9.44
N LYS A 69 0.77 -0.06 9.03
CA LYS A 69 -0.08 0.87 9.80
C LYS A 69 -1.53 0.39 9.92
N ASP A 70 -1.76 -0.89 9.65
CA ASP A 70 -3.08 -1.51 9.63
C ASP A 70 -3.29 -2.47 10.79
N ASP A 71 -2.65 -2.19 11.93
CA ASP A 71 -2.77 -2.92 13.20
C ASP A 71 -2.36 -4.41 13.10
N ASN A 72 -1.65 -4.76 12.01
CA ASN A 72 -1.01 -6.07 11.81
C ASN A 72 0.52 -5.88 11.75
N PRO A 73 1.28 -6.41 12.72
CA PRO A 73 2.73 -6.24 12.75
C PRO A 73 3.46 -7.08 11.69
N GLN A 74 2.82 -8.05 11.04
CA GLN A 74 3.42 -8.86 9.98
C GLN A 74 3.87 -8.00 8.80
N THR A 75 5.00 -8.36 8.18
CA THR A 75 5.41 -7.73 6.92
C THR A 75 4.40 -8.05 5.83
N GLY A 76 4.15 -7.09 4.93
CA GLY A 76 3.12 -7.22 3.90
C GLY A 76 3.55 -6.73 2.54
N PHE A 77 3.11 -7.44 1.50
CA PHE A 77 3.22 -7.04 0.10
C PHE A 77 2.05 -7.61 -0.71
N VAL A 78 1.91 -7.19 -1.97
CA VAL A 78 0.87 -7.69 -2.88
C VAL A 78 1.49 -8.41 -4.07
N VAL A 79 0.95 -9.56 -4.41
CA VAL A 79 1.21 -10.25 -5.69
C VAL A 79 0.04 -9.96 -6.60
N ILE A 80 0.32 -9.49 -7.82
CA ILE A 80 -0.70 -9.11 -8.80
C ILE A 80 -0.47 -9.94 -10.06
N ASP A 81 -1.50 -10.69 -10.44
CA ASP A 81 -1.54 -11.45 -11.68
C ASP A 81 -2.40 -10.69 -12.69
N VAL A 82 -1.77 -10.24 -13.78
CA VAL A 82 -2.43 -9.45 -14.83
C VAL A 82 -2.57 -10.32 -16.08
N ASP A 83 -3.82 -10.65 -16.42
CA ASP A 83 -4.17 -11.25 -17.70
C ASP A 83 -4.86 -10.23 -18.64
N LYS A 84 -5.19 -10.65 -19.87
CA LYS A 84 -5.83 -9.79 -20.88
C LYS A 84 -7.23 -9.30 -20.47
N SER A 85 -7.99 -10.13 -19.77
CA SER A 85 -9.33 -9.89 -19.24
C SER A 85 -9.35 -9.44 -17.78
N GLU A 86 -8.46 -9.95 -16.93
CA GLU A 86 -8.61 -9.91 -15.48
C GLU A 86 -7.34 -9.44 -14.74
N ILE A 87 -7.54 -8.74 -13.62
CA ILE A 87 -6.47 -8.34 -12.70
C ILE A 87 -6.79 -8.95 -11.33
N LYS A 88 -6.05 -10.01 -10.99
CA LYS A 88 -6.12 -10.66 -9.67
C LYS A 88 -5.02 -10.11 -8.78
N SER A 89 -5.29 -10.07 -7.49
CA SER A 89 -4.30 -9.63 -6.51
C SER A 89 -4.48 -10.35 -5.19
N ARG A 90 -3.37 -10.69 -4.54
CA ARG A 90 -3.35 -11.32 -3.23
C ARG A 90 -2.37 -10.58 -2.32
N PHE A 91 -2.88 -10.11 -1.18
CA PHE A 91 -2.04 -9.59 -0.11
C PHE A 91 -1.39 -10.75 0.64
N ILE A 92 -0.06 -10.70 0.73
CA ILE A 92 0.76 -11.69 1.43
C ILE A 92 1.20 -11.06 2.74
N ARG A 93 1.04 -11.82 3.82
CA ARG A 93 1.56 -11.49 5.14
C ARG A 93 2.51 -12.58 5.59
N LEU A 94 3.65 -12.19 6.14
CA LEU A 94 4.66 -13.10 6.65
C LEU A 94 5.12 -12.64 8.03
N ASP A 95 5.38 -13.61 8.90
CA ASP A 95 6.06 -13.34 10.16
C ASP A 95 7.52 -12.98 9.91
N TYR A 96 8.05 -12.10 10.74
CA TYR A 96 9.48 -11.81 10.83
C TYR A 96 9.82 -11.56 12.29
N ASP A 97 11.12 -11.53 12.59
CA ASP A 97 11.62 -11.25 13.93
C ASP A 97 11.46 -9.74 14.26
N VAL A 98 10.25 -9.36 14.66
CA VAL A 98 9.89 -7.99 15.02
C VAL A 98 10.70 -7.49 16.22
N GLU A 99 11.02 -8.38 17.17
CA GLU A 99 11.80 -8.03 18.35
C GLU A 99 13.26 -7.73 18.03
N LYS A 100 13.85 -8.44 17.06
CA LYS A 100 15.19 -8.10 16.57
C LYS A 100 15.24 -6.71 15.96
N VAL A 101 14.24 -6.31 15.17
CA VAL A 101 14.17 -4.98 14.57
C VAL A 101 13.88 -3.92 15.64
N ALA A 102 12.91 -4.17 16.52
CA ALA A 102 12.57 -3.29 17.65
C ALA A 102 13.78 -3.04 18.57
N SER A 103 14.54 -4.09 18.88
CA SER A 103 15.78 -3.98 19.65
C SER A 103 16.86 -3.19 18.93
N ALA A 104 16.99 -3.35 17.60
CA ALA A 104 17.93 -2.58 16.80
C ALA A 104 17.57 -1.08 16.79
N ILE A 105 16.28 -0.73 16.71
CA ILE A 105 15.79 0.66 16.81
C ILE A 105 16.24 1.29 18.14
N ILE A 106 16.02 0.58 19.27
CA ILE A 106 16.40 1.07 20.60
C ILE A 106 17.93 1.21 20.72
N LYS A 107 18.69 0.21 20.27
CA LYS A 107 20.16 0.23 20.29
C LYS A 107 20.75 1.36 19.44
N ALA A 108 20.07 1.74 18.37
CA ALA A 108 20.46 2.87 17.52
C ALA A 108 20.15 4.25 18.14
N GLY A 109 19.57 4.31 19.35
CA GLY A 109 19.21 5.55 20.02
C GLY A 109 17.98 6.24 19.44
N LEU A 110 17.18 5.54 18.62
CA LEU A 110 15.93 6.07 18.10
C LEU A 110 14.83 6.06 19.18
N PRO A 111 13.81 6.93 19.07
CA PRO A 111 12.69 6.95 20.01
C PRO A 111 12.09 5.54 20.25
N PRO A 112 11.98 5.07 21.51
CA PRO A 112 11.43 3.75 21.84
C PRO A 112 10.02 3.51 21.26
N LEU A 113 9.25 4.60 21.10
CA LEU A 113 7.93 4.57 20.46
C LEU A 113 7.95 3.97 19.05
N PHE A 114 9.04 4.09 18.28
CA PHE A 114 9.13 3.46 16.96
C PHE A 114 9.18 1.93 17.04
N ALA A 115 9.86 1.40 18.06
CA ALA A 115 9.89 -0.03 18.33
C ALA A 115 8.53 -0.54 18.81
N GLU A 116 7.88 0.20 19.72
CA GLU A 116 6.52 -0.11 20.22
C GLU A 116 5.49 -0.16 19.08
N LYS A 117 5.50 0.86 18.22
CA LYS A 117 4.60 0.91 17.06
C LYS A 117 4.83 -0.22 16.08
N LEU A 118 6.07 -0.65 15.88
CA LEU A 118 6.39 -1.78 15.00
C LEU A 118 5.76 -3.09 15.53
N ARG A 119 5.82 -3.33 16.85
CA ARG A 119 5.27 -4.54 17.49
C ARG A 119 3.77 -4.70 17.33
N ILE A 120 3.04 -3.60 17.16
CA ILE A 120 1.57 -3.60 17.02
C ILE A 120 1.10 -3.25 15.60
N GLY A 121 2.01 -3.05 14.65
CA GLY A 121 1.64 -2.66 13.28
C GLY A 121 1.04 -1.25 13.15
N ALA A 122 1.46 -0.31 14.00
CA ALA A 122 0.96 1.07 14.05
C ALA A 122 2.04 2.13 13.71
N GLY A 123 2.94 1.78 12.78
CA GLY A 123 4.14 2.54 12.42
C GLY A 123 3.96 4.05 12.21
#